data_AF-X1AKL8-F1
#
_entry.id   AF-X1AKL8-F1
#
_cell.length_a   1.000
_cell.length_b   1.000
_cell.length_c   1.000
_cell.angle_alpha   90.00
_cell.angle_beta   90.00
_cell.angle_gamma   90.00
#
_symmetry.space_group_name_H-M   'P 1'
#
loop_
_entity.id
_entity.type
_entity.pdbx_description
1 polymer ?
#
loop_
_entity_poly.entity_id
_entity_poly.type
_entity_poly.pdbx_seq_one_letter_code
_entity_poly.pdbx_strand_id
1 'polypeptide(L)'
;MEKATIENQPILDVAMFVDWENMHGVIRGKANVSALREVAEGYGRLVVAKAYSDWREPRFQQDSFILYQIGFEPIYVPSGFKNNVDVKLASD
;
A
#
# COMPACT_ATOMS: atom_id res chain seq x y z
N MET A 1 25.62 11.44 36.96
CA MET A 1 25.42 10.70 35.69
C MET A 1 24.07 10.02 35.78
N GLU A 2 23.05 10.69 35.27
CA GLU A 2 21.67 10.19 35.30
C GLU A 2 21.40 9.52 33.95
N LYS A 3 21.25 8.19 33.97
CA LYS A 3 20.85 7.45 32.78
C LYS A 3 19.38 7.75 32.55
N ALA A 4 19.09 8.65 31.61
CA ALA A 4 17.75 8.85 31.08
C ALA A 4 17.20 7.48 30.65
N THR A 5 16.13 7.06 31.32
CA THR A 5 15.32 5.92 30.91
C THR A 5 14.80 6.25 29.52
N ILE A 6 15.21 5.47 28.52
CA ILE A 6 14.60 5.55 27.19
C ILE A 6 13.15 5.12 27.42
N GLU A 7 12.25 6.09 27.51
CA GLU A 7 10.82 5.83 27.48
C GLU A 7 10.56 4.97 26.24
N ASN A 8 9.95 3.81 26.45
CA ASN A 8 9.43 2.96 25.38
C ASN A 8 8.34 3.77 24.67
N GLN A 9 8.73 4.65 23.76
CA GLN A 9 7.79 5.35 22.89
C GLN A 9 6.98 4.26 22.18
N PRO A 10 5.64 4.30 22.25
CA PRO A 10 4.83 3.34 21.52
C PRO A 10 5.23 3.44 20.05
N ILE A 11 5.73 2.33 19.50
CA ILE A 11 6.01 2.23 18.07
C ILE A 11 4.69 2.52 17.37
N LEU A 12 4.64 3.62 16.61
CA LEU A 12 3.45 3.97 15.85
C LEU A 12 3.24 2.90 14.78
N ASP A 13 2.05 2.31 14.74
CA ASP A 13 1.69 1.38 13.70
C ASP A 13 1.10 2.13 12.50
N VAL A 14 1.54 1.75 11.30
CA VAL A 14 1.12 2.36 10.03
C VAL A 14 0.38 1.32 9.20
N ALA A 15 -0.75 1.73 8.65
CA ALA A 15 -1.49 0.99 7.64
C ALA A 15 -1.50 1.80 6.33
N MET A 16 -1.23 1.13 5.22
CA MET A 16 -1.23 1.72 3.89
C MET A 16 -2.23 0.99 2.99
N PHE A 17 -3.12 1.78 2.39
CA PHE A 17 -4.14 1.32 1.47
C PHE A 17 -4.03 2.11 0.18
N VAL A 18 -3.80 1.42 -0.93
CA VAL A 18 -3.51 2.04 -2.22
C VAL A 18 -4.60 1.68 -3.23
N ASP A 19 -5.28 2.70 -3.74
CA ASP A 19 -6.05 2.58 -4.98
C ASP A 19 -5.08 2.52 -6.16
N TRP A 20 -4.83 1.32 -6.68
CA TRP A 20 -3.84 1.13 -7.72
C TRP A 20 -4.31 1.67 -9.07
N GLU A 21 -5.62 1.60 -9.37
CA GLU A 21 -6.15 2.08 -10.65
C GLU A 21 -5.92 3.58 -10.82
N ASN A 22 -6.16 4.33 -9.74
CA ASN A 22 -5.95 5.78 -9.73
C ASN A 22 -4.46 6.18 -9.66
N MET A 23 -3.63 5.38 -8.99
CA MET A 23 -2.19 5.65 -8.85
C MET A 23 -1.36 5.25 -10.08
N HIS A 24 -1.72 4.14 -10.74
CA HIS A 24 -0.91 3.55 -11.82
C HIS A 24 -0.67 4.53 -12.97
N GLY A 25 -1.67 5.36 -13.33
CA GLY A 25 -1.52 6.38 -14.37
C GLY A 25 -0.46 7.45 -14.06
N VAL A 26 -0.18 7.72 -12.78
CA VAL A 26 0.78 8.71 -12.33
C VAL A 26 2.17 8.09 -12.11
N ILE A 27 2.20 6.83 -11.65
CA ILE A 27 3.42 6.12 -11.26
C ILE A 27 4.17 5.50 -12.44
N ARG A 28 3.48 5.16 -13.54
CA ARG A 28 4.08 4.45 -14.68
C ARG A 28 5.32 5.19 -15.23
N GLY A 29 6.49 4.61 -15.00
CA GLY A 29 7.79 5.12 -15.45
C GLY A 29 8.39 6.26 -14.61
N LYS A 30 7.77 6.66 -13.49
CA LYS A 30 8.21 7.82 -12.69
C LYS A 30 8.58 7.51 -11.24
N ALA A 31 8.04 6.45 -10.63
CA ALA A 31 8.29 6.16 -9.23
C ALA A 31 8.55 4.67 -9.00
N ASN A 32 9.51 4.38 -8.11
CA ASN A 32 9.77 3.05 -7.60
C ASN A 32 8.71 2.73 -6.53
N VAL A 33 7.93 1.67 -6.72
CA VAL A 33 6.89 1.23 -5.79
C VAL A 33 7.47 0.89 -4.41
N SER A 34 8.75 0.47 -4.34
CA SER A 34 9.43 0.26 -3.05
C SER A 34 9.57 1.55 -2.24
N ALA A 35 9.70 2.71 -2.91
CA ALA A 35 9.83 3.99 -2.23
C ALA A 35 8.56 4.37 -1.45
N LEU A 36 7.37 3.95 -1.90
CA LEU A 36 6.13 4.16 -1.15
C LEU A 36 6.15 3.41 0.19
N ARG A 37 6.65 2.17 0.16
CA ARG A 37 6.84 1.36 1.37
C ARG A 37 7.87 1.99 2.30
N GLU A 38 9.02 2.37 1.78
CA GLU A 38 10.11 2.99 2.56
C GLU A 38 9.63 4.28 3.25
N VAL A 39 8.85 5.11 2.54
CA VAL A 39 8.23 6.31 3.13
C VAL A 39 7.23 5.94 4.23
N ALA A 40 6.38 4.93 4.01
CA ALA A 40 5.42 4.47 5.02
C ALA A 40 6.11 3.94 6.29
N GLU A 41 7.18 3.17 6.13
CA GLU A 41 8.01 2.66 7.23
C GLU A 41 8.76 3.77 7.97
N GLY A 42 8.99 4.92 7.32
CA GLY A 42 9.51 6.12 7.97
C GLY A 42 8.54 6.78 8.95
N TYR A 43 7.23 6.55 8.82
CA TYR A 43 6.21 7.05 9.76
C TYR A 43 5.98 6.11 10.96
N GLY A 44 6.45 4.87 10.89
CA GLY A 44 6.26 3.88 11.94
C GLY A 44 6.36 2.44 11.44
N ARG A 45 5.97 1.47 12.27
CA ARG A 45 5.94 0.06 11.88
C ARG A 45 4.78 -0.18 10.91
N LEU A 46 5.10 -0.44 9.64
CA LEU A 46 4.11 -0.83 8.64
C LEU A 46 3.56 -2.22 8.97
N VAL A 47 2.30 -2.28 9.40
CA VAL A 47 1.61 -3.52 9.80
C VAL A 47 0.63 -4.02 8.74
N VAL A 48 0.13 -3.13 7.90
CA VAL A 48 -0.78 -3.44 6.79
C VAL A 48 -0.34 -2.66 5.56
N ALA A 49 -0.24 -3.35 4.43
CA ALA A 49 0.01 -2.74 3.13
C ALA A 49 -0.85 -3.47 2.09
N LYS A 50 -1.90 -2.82 1.61
CA LYS A 50 -2.84 -3.39 0.64
C LYS A 50 -2.94 -2.50 -0.59
N ALA A 51 -2.99 -3.13 -1.76
CA ALA A 51 -3.26 -2.45 -3.03
C ALA A 51 -4.54 -3.00 -3.64
N TYR A 52 -5.42 -2.15 -4.15
CA TYR A 52 -6.74 -2.51 -4.66
C TYR A 52 -6.83 -2.24 -6.16
N SER A 53 -7.28 -3.23 -6.94
CA SER A 53 -7.47 -3.11 -8.39
C SER A 53 -8.24 -4.31 -8.97
N ASP A 54 -8.75 -4.19 -10.20
CA ASP A 54 -9.06 -5.37 -11.02
C ASP A 54 -7.77 -5.96 -11.62
N TRP A 55 -7.12 -6.86 -10.88
CA TRP A 55 -5.87 -7.52 -11.30
C TRP A 55 -5.99 -8.42 -12.53
N ARG A 56 -7.20 -8.68 -13.03
CA ARG A 56 -7.41 -9.41 -14.29
C ARG A 56 -7.22 -8.52 -15.50
N GLU A 57 -7.22 -7.19 -15.31
CA GLU A 57 -6.94 -6.26 -16.40
C GLU A 57 -5.50 -6.45 -16.90
N PRO A 58 -5.29 -6.67 -18.22
CA PRO A 58 -3.96 -6.93 -18.78
C PRO A 58 -2.91 -5.86 -18.43
N ARG A 59 -3.35 -4.61 -18.22
CA ARG A 59 -2.46 -3.49 -17.85
C ARG A 59 -1.89 -3.58 -16.43
N PHE A 60 -2.51 -4.33 -15.52
CA PHE A 60 -2.10 -4.47 -14.11
C PHE A 60 -1.59 -5.86 -13.75
N GLN A 61 -1.67 -6.81 -14.69
CA GLN A 61 -1.40 -8.23 -14.40
C GLN A 61 0.01 -8.44 -13.82
N GLN A 62 1.02 -7.77 -14.40
CA GLN A 62 2.39 -7.83 -13.91
C GLN A 62 2.61 -7.06 -12.60
N ASP A 63 1.85 -5.99 -12.37
CA ASP A 63 1.98 -5.13 -11.19
C ASP A 63 1.61 -5.88 -9.92
N SER A 64 0.57 -6.73 -9.98
CA SER A 64 0.12 -7.53 -8.83
C SER A 64 1.26 -8.39 -8.25
N PHE A 65 2.07 -9.01 -9.12
CA PHE A 65 3.21 -9.82 -8.72
C PHE A 65 4.34 -8.96 -8.11
N ILE A 66 4.65 -7.82 -8.73
CA ILE A 66 5.68 -6.89 -8.25
C ILE A 66 5.30 -6.35 -6.86
N LEU A 67 4.05 -5.93 -6.68
CA LEU A 67 3.50 -5.45 -5.41
C LEU A 67 3.63 -6.51 -4.31
N TYR A 68 3.28 -7.75 -4.63
CA TYR A 68 3.43 -8.87 -3.70
C TYR A 68 4.88 -9.08 -3.27
N GLN A 69 5.84 -9.00 -4.20
CA GLN A 69 7.27 -9.13 -3.89
C GLN A 69 7.80 -7.99 -3.00
N ILE A 70 7.21 -6.79 -3.10
CA ILE A 70 7.53 -5.62 -2.26
C ILE A 70 6.81 -5.69 -0.90
N GLY A 71 5.91 -6.67 -0.72
CA GLY A 71 5.18 -6.91 0.52
C GLY A 71 3.89 -6.10 0.65
N PHE A 72 3.31 -5.68 -0.47
CA PHE A 72 1.90 -5.28 -0.54
C PHE A 72 1.04 -6.50 -0.83
N GLU A 73 -0.10 -6.61 -0.14
CA GLU A 73 -1.13 -7.60 -0.45
C GLU A 73 -2.00 -7.07 -1.62
N PRO A 74 -2.03 -7.74 -2.79
CA PRO A 74 -2.93 -7.37 -3.87
C PRO A 74 -4.36 -7.84 -3.57
N ILE A 75 -5.26 -6.87 -3.37
CA ILE A 75 -6.68 -7.11 -3.11
C ILE A 75 -7.44 -6.97 -4.41
N TYR A 76 -8.05 -8.06 -4.86
CA TYR A 76 -8.86 -8.07 -6.06
C TYR A 76 -10.18 -7.32 -5.83
N VAL A 77 -10.45 -6.34 -6.70
CA VAL A 77 -11.70 -5.58 -6.72
C VAL A 77 -12.27 -5.62 -8.14
N PRO A 78 -13.49 -6.14 -8.36
CA PRO A 78 -14.10 -6.17 -9.69
C PRO A 78 -14.41 -4.75 -10.20
N SER A 79 -13.93 -4.37 -11.39
CA SER A 79 -14.18 -3.04 -11.98
C SER A 79 -15.55 -2.87 -12.65
N GLY A 80 -16.41 -3.91 -12.60
CA GLY A 80 -17.74 -3.94 -13.21
C GLY A 80 -18.76 -2.94 -12.64
N PHE A 81 -18.46 -2.30 -11.51
CA PHE A 81 -19.23 -1.20 -10.95
C PHE A 81 -18.29 -0.06 -10.52
N LYS A 82 -18.62 1.16 -10.93
CA LYS A 82 -17.86 2.37 -10.57
C LYS A 82 -17.84 2.52 -9.04
N ASN A 83 -16.68 2.89 -8.48
CA ASN A 83 -16.43 3.10 -7.03
C ASN A 83 -16.27 1.83 -6.17
N ASN A 84 -16.15 0.63 -6.76
CA ASN A 84 -15.95 -0.58 -5.96
C ASN A 84 -14.66 -0.55 -5.14
N VAL A 85 -13.59 0.06 -5.67
CA VAL A 85 -12.33 0.25 -4.93
C VAL A 85 -12.56 1.16 -3.73
N ASP A 86 -13.28 2.27 -3.90
CA ASP A 86 -13.61 3.22 -2.81
C ASP A 86 -14.39 2.52 -1.68
N VAL A 87 -15.41 1.73 -2.03
CA VAL A 87 -16.23 1.00 -1.05
C VAL A 87 -15.38 -0.03 -0.30
N LYS A 88 -14.53 -0.78 -1.01
CA LYS A 88 -13.70 -1.80 -0.40
C LYS A 88 -12.64 -1.19 0.51
N LEU A 89 -12.01 -0.11 0.07
CA LEU A 89 -11.02 0.64 0.85
C LEU A 89 -11.62 1.26 2.10
N ALA A 90 -12.87 1.75 2.05
CA ALA A 90 -13.56 2.29 3.22
C ALA A 90 -13.98 1.22 4.26
N SER A 91 -14.03 -0.06 3.87
CA SER A 91 -14.45 -1.17 4.74
C SER A 91 -13.31 -1.92 5.42
N ASP A 92 -12.08 -1.74 4.93
CA ASP A 92 -10.86 -2.37 5.44
C ASP A 92 -10.13 -1.45 6.44
#